data_AF-A0A7K5T8J7-F1
#
_entry.id   AF-A0A7K5T8J7-F1
#
_cell.length_a   1.000
_cell.length_b   1.000
_cell.length_c   1.000
_cell.angle_alpha   90.00
_cell.angle_beta   90.00
_cell.angle_gamma   90.00
#
_symmetry.space_group_name_H-M   'P 1'
#
loop_
_entity.id
_entity.type
_entity.pdbx_description
1 polymer ?
#
loop_
_entity_poly.entity_id
_entity_poly.type
_entity_poly.pdbx_seq_one_letter_code
_entity_poly.pdbx_strand_id
1 'polypeptide(L)'
;LAWVSGEPELRLMLQLLTEAAVPLPALLWVGLKRNATACTRNEQPLRGFSWEGAGGGAAPQQVPAELGQWLQEPLRSCLTVRCAGLHLPADPGDGPTWGWKE
;
A
#
# COMPACT_ATOMS: atom_id res chain seq x y z
N LEU A 1 10.73 7.32 -1.40
CA LEU A 1 10.60 5.85 -1.23
C LEU A 1 9.98 5.26 -2.51
N ALA A 2 10.03 3.94 -2.71
CA ALA A 2 9.38 3.31 -3.89
C ALA A 2 7.86 3.55 -3.87
N TRP A 3 7.24 3.62 -5.04
CA TRP A 3 5.79 3.81 -5.21
C TRP A 3 5.29 2.85 -6.29
N VAL A 4 3.99 2.57 -6.29
CA VAL A 4 3.36 1.67 -7.25
C VAL A 4 2.36 2.46 -8.09
N SER A 5 2.67 2.61 -9.38
CA SER A 5 1.93 3.42 -10.34
C SER A 5 0.59 2.81 -10.75
N GLY A 6 0.44 1.49 -10.65
CA GLY A 6 -0.78 0.78 -11.01
C GLY A 6 -0.67 -0.73 -10.89
N GLU A 7 -1.75 -1.42 -11.24
CA GLU A 7 -1.83 -2.87 -11.17
C GLU A 7 -0.75 -3.61 -11.99
N PRO A 8 -0.38 -3.19 -13.22
CA PRO A 8 0.66 -3.88 -13.98
C PRO A 8 2.02 -3.88 -13.27
N GLU A 9 2.42 -2.75 -12.68
CA GLU A 9 3.66 -2.66 -11.90
C GLU A 9 3.58 -3.52 -10.63
N LEU A 10 2.44 -3.51 -9.94
CA LEU A 10 2.25 -4.36 -8.77
C LEU A 10 2.41 -5.84 -9.10
N ARG A 11 1.80 -6.32 -10.20
CA ARG A 11 1.93 -7.73 -10.62
C ARG A 11 3.38 -8.09 -10.90
N LEU A 12 4.13 -7.22 -11.59
CA LEU A 12 5.55 -7.44 -11.84
C LEU A 12 6.36 -7.50 -10.54
N MET A 13 6.09 -6.61 -9.59
CA MET A 13 6.73 -6.66 -8.27
C MET A 13 6.44 -7.98 -7.54
N LEU A 14 5.19 -8.43 -7.52
CA LEU A 14 4.81 -9.70 -6.88
C LEU A 14 5.50 -10.91 -7.54
N GLN A 15 5.61 -10.91 -8.87
CA GLN A 15 6.35 -11.95 -9.60
C GLN A 15 7.83 -11.96 -9.22
N LEU A 16 8.48 -10.79 -9.20
CA LEU A 16 9.88 -10.68 -8.82
C LEU A 16 10.14 -11.13 -7.38
N LEU A 17 9.25 -10.82 -6.43
CA LEU A 17 9.37 -11.27 -5.04
C LEU A 17 9.22 -12.80 -4.92
N THR A 18 8.37 -13.39 -5.75
CA THR A 18 8.19 -14.84 -5.84
C THR A 18 9.44 -15.50 -6.43
N GLU A 19 9.98 -14.97 -7.53
CA GLU A 19 11.21 -15.46 -8.16
C GLU A 19 12.44 -15.33 -7.25
N ALA A 20 12.49 -14.26 -6.47
CA ALA A 20 13.52 -14.05 -5.45
C ALA A 20 13.35 -14.94 -4.21
N ALA A 21 12.30 -15.78 -4.16
CA ALA A 21 11.98 -16.66 -3.06
C ALA A 21 11.95 -15.93 -1.70
N VAL A 22 11.34 -14.73 -1.68
CA VAL A 22 11.24 -13.92 -0.45
C VAL A 22 10.52 -14.72 0.64
N PRO A 23 11.12 -14.89 1.84
CA PRO A 23 10.48 -15.61 2.93
C PRO A 23 9.18 -14.95 3.37
N LEU A 24 8.14 -15.76 3.59
CA LEU A 24 6.84 -15.30 4.05
C LEU A 24 6.63 -15.59 5.56
N PRO A 25 5.91 -14.73 6.30
CA PRO A 25 5.28 -13.49 5.82
C PRO A 25 6.29 -12.37 5.61
N ALA A 26 6.04 -11.51 4.61
CA ALA A 26 6.90 -10.38 4.29
C ALA A 26 6.13 -9.06 4.38
N LEU A 27 6.80 -8.00 4.84
CA LEU A 27 6.31 -6.62 4.79
C LEU A 27 7.36 -5.76 4.08
N LEU A 28 7.02 -5.29 2.87
CA LEU A 28 7.88 -4.42 2.08
C LEU A 28 7.42 -2.97 2.23
N TRP A 29 8.25 -2.16 2.88
CA TRP A 29 7.98 -0.74 3.03
C TRP A 29 8.07 -0.02 1.69
N VAL A 30 7.01 0.73 1.39
CA VAL A 30 6.91 1.61 0.23
C VAL A 30 6.61 3.03 0.73
N GLY A 31 6.59 4.00 -0.16
CA GLY A 31 6.27 5.40 0.16
C GLY A 31 4.80 5.64 0.47
N LEU A 32 4.01 4.64 0.85
CA LEU A 32 2.59 4.81 1.10
C LEU A 32 2.37 5.43 2.48
N LYS A 33 1.89 6.68 2.52
CA LYS A 33 1.83 7.48 3.75
C LYS A 33 0.55 8.31 3.84
N ARG A 34 0.00 8.40 5.04
CA ARG A 34 -1.04 9.37 5.42
C ARG A 34 -0.44 10.33 6.44
N ASN A 35 -0.40 11.62 6.09
CA ASN A 35 0.15 12.65 6.98
C ASN A 35 -0.78 12.91 8.18
N ALA A 36 -0.24 13.54 9.23
CA ALA A 36 -1.09 14.18 10.23
C ALA A 36 -2.05 15.16 9.54
N THR A 37 -3.24 15.34 10.11
CA THR A 37 -4.40 16.07 9.56
C THR A 37 -5.10 15.46 8.33
N ALA A 38 -4.53 14.42 7.69
CA ALA A 38 -5.24 13.65 6.68
C ALA A 38 -6.06 12.53 7.35
N CYS A 39 -7.38 12.67 7.36
CA CYS A 39 -8.27 11.66 7.95
C CYS A 39 -8.32 10.38 7.10
N THR A 40 -8.58 9.26 7.77
CA THR A 40 -9.05 8.03 7.10
C THR A 40 -10.33 8.32 6.32
N ARG A 41 -10.33 8.01 5.01
CA ARG A 41 -11.48 8.20 4.12
C ARG A 41 -11.89 6.86 3.52
N ASN A 42 -12.87 6.18 4.13
CA ASN A 42 -13.29 4.82 3.75
C ASN A 42 -13.68 4.72 2.27
N GLU A 43 -14.27 5.77 1.73
CA GLU A 43 -14.72 5.84 0.33
C GLU A 43 -13.56 5.92 -0.68
N GLN A 44 -12.33 6.18 -0.23
CA GLN A 44 -11.17 6.29 -1.10
C GLN A 44 -10.40 4.96 -1.15
N PRO A 45 -9.86 4.55 -2.32
CA PRO A 45 -9.17 3.27 -2.48
C PRO A 45 -8.08 3.01 -1.45
N LEU A 46 -7.23 4.01 -1.19
CA LEU A 46 -6.15 3.93 -0.20
C LEU A 46 -6.50 4.55 1.15
N ARG A 47 -7.77 4.79 1.45
CA ARG A 47 -8.21 5.27 2.78
C ARG A 47 -7.53 6.58 3.22
N GLY A 48 -7.19 7.46 2.28
CA GLY A 48 -6.51 8.72 2.52
C GLY A 48 -4.97 8.64 2.59
N PHE A 49 -4.37 7.46 2.38
CA PHE A 49 -2.93 7.36 2.13
C PHE A 49 -2.59 7.84 0.70
N SER A 50 -1.37 8.31 0.55
CA SER A 50 -0.80 8.84 -0.69
C SER A 50 0.66 8.45 -0.80
N TRP A 51 1.19 8.39 -2.03
CA TRP A 51 2.60 8.14 -2.27
C TRP A 51 3.46 9.34 -1.86
N GLU A 52 4.51 9.09 -1.08
CA GLU A 52 5.49 10.08 -0.66
C GLU A 52 6.40 10.44 -1.85
N GLY A 53 6.06 11.56 -2.49
CA GLY A 53 6.93 12.30 -3.41
C GLY A 53 7.56 11.48 -4.53
N ALA A 54 6.82 11.25 -5.62
CA ALA A 54 7.45 11.24 -6.93
C ALA A 54 7.92 12.69 -7.20
N GLY A 55 9.19 12.97 -6.87
CA GLY A 55 9.93 14.23 -7.11
C GLY A 55 9.13 15.53 -7.28
N GLY A 56 9.18 16.44 -6.29
CA GLY A 56 9.01 17.87 -6.54
C GLY A 56 7.58 18.40 -6.71
N GLY A 57 6.71 18.14 -5.73
CA GLY A 57 5.44 18.89 -5.62
C GLY A 57 4.34 18.49 -6.62
N ALA A 58 4.50 17.39 -7.34
CA ALA A 58 3.39 16.80 -8.07
C ALA A 58 2.32 16.31 -7.07
N ALA A 59 1.06 16.72 -7.31
CA ALA A 59 -0.09 16.25 -6.54
C ALA A 59 -0.10 14.72 -6.46
N PRO A 60 -0.62 14.10 -5.37
CA PRO A 60 -0.78 12.66 -5.33
C PRO A 60 -1.50 12.20 -6.58
N GLN A 61 -0.79 11.45 -7.43
CA GLN A 61 -1.34 10.89 -8.65
C GLN A 61 -2.57 10.06 -8.27
N GLN A 62 -3.67 10.19 -9.00
CA GLN A 62 -4.90 9.45 -8.72
C GLN A 62 -4.54 7.98 -8.54
N VAL A 63 -4.80 7.44 -7.34
CA VAL A 63 -4.49 6.04 -7.10
C VAL A 63 -5.59 5.19 -7.72
N PRO A 64 -5.23 4.27 -8.63
CA PRO A 64 -6.21 3.37 -9.23
C PRO A 64 -6.98 2.60 -8.16
N ALA A 65 -8.29 2.43 -8.35
CA ALA A 65 -9.17 1.78 -7.38
C ALA A 65 -8.75 0.33 -7.10
N GLU A 66 -8.14 -0.30 -8.10
CA GLU A 66 -7.61 -1.66 -8.11
C GLU A 66 -6.45 -1.83 -7.12
N LEU A 67 -5.75 -0.74 -6.76
CA LEU A 67 -4.76 -0.76 -5.71
C LEU A 67 -5.39 -0.64 -4.31
N GLY A 68 -6.71 -0.56 -4.15
CA GLY A 68 -7.38 -0.34 -2.86
C GLY A 68 -7.50 -1.58 -1.94
N GLN A 69 -6.55 -2.51 -1.99
CA GLN A 69 -6.62 -3.79 -1.27
C GLN A 69 -5.87 -3.75 0.07
N TRP A 70 -6.60 -3.67 1.17
CA TRP A 70 -6.05 -3.72 2.53
C TRP A 70 -6.28 -5.10 3.14
N LEU A 71 -5.24 -5.70 3.75
CA LEU A 71 -5.41 -6.95 4.51
C LEU A 71 -6.21 -6.72 5.79
N GLN A 72 -6.06 -5.54 6.36
CA GLN A 72 -6.81 -5.05 7.49
C GLN A 72 -7.09 -3.57 7.29
N GLU A 73 -8.30 -3.13 7.57
CA GLU A 73 -8.66 -1.72 7.47
C GLU A 73 -7.72 -0.86 8.36
N PRO A 74 -7.13 0.21 7.81
CA PRO A 74 -6.20 1.05 8.54
C PRO A 74 -6.91 1.76 9.70
N LEU A 75 -6.12 2.18 10.69
CA LEU A 75 -6.68 2.82 11.88
C LEU A 75 -7.42 4.10 11.48
N ARG A 76 -8.63 4.28 12.02
CA ARG A 76 -9.39 5.54 11.87
C ARG A 76 -8.74 6.64 12.69
N SER A 77 -7.92 7.46 12.04
CA SER A 77 -7.16 8.54 12.67
C SER A 77 -6.93 9.70 11.70
N CYS A 78 -6.82 10.90 12.25
CA CYS A 78 -6.41 12.12 11.54
C CYS A 78 -5.31 12.89 12.28
N LEU A 79 -4.81 12.35 13.39
CA LEU A 79 -3.93 13.08 14.30
C LEU A 79 -2.47 12.65 14.20
N THR A 80 -2.20 11.51 13.58
CA THR A 80 -0.88 10.88 13.54
C THR A 80 -0.49 10.56 12.12
N VAL A 81 0.79 10.73 11.78
CA VAL A 81 1.35 10.18 10.54
C VAL A 81 1.28 8.66 10.59
N ARG A 82 0.83 8.03 9.51
CA ARG A 82 0.80 6.58 9.33
C ARG A 82 1.49 6.21 8.01
N CYS A 83 2.21 5.10 8.01
CA CYS A 83 2.85 4.53 6.83
C CYS A 83 2.24 3.16 6.57
N ALA A 84 2.34 2.66 5.35
CA ALA A 84 1.90 1.31 5.02
C ALA A 84 2.91 0.63 4.11
N GLY A 85 2.96 -0.70 4.20
CA GLY A 85 3.78 -1.56 3.36
C GLY A 85 2.94 -2.56 2.58
N LEU A 86 3.53 -3.11 1.52
CA LEU A 86 3.01 -4.28 0.82
C LEU A 86 3.27 -5.51 1.68
N HIS A 87 2.22 -6.15 2.15
CA HIS A 87 2.31 -7.36 2.96
C HIS A 87 1.96 -8.60 2.14
N LEU A 88 2.78 -9.64 2.28
CA LEU A 88 2.59 -10.97 1.71
C LEU A 88 2.38 -11.96 2.87
N PRO A 89 1.17 -12.48 3.10
CA PRO A 89 0.91 -13.47 4.15
C PRO A 89 1.57 -14.82 3.84
N ALA A 90 1.91 -15.58 4.88
CA ALA A 90 2.44 -16.94 4.72
C ALA A 90 1.36 -17.96 4.30
N ASP A 91 0.16 -17.82 4.86
CA ASP A 91 -1.02 -18.60 4.50
C ASP A 91 -2.19 -17.63 4.31
N PRO A 92 -2.56 -17.29 3.06
CA PRO A 92 -3.67 -16.39 2.81
C PRO A 92 -5.04 -17.03 3.08
N GLY A 93 -5.14 -18.36 3.20
CA GLY A 93 -6.42 -19.06 3.21
C GLY A 93 -7.29 -18.66 2.00
N ASP A 94 -8.55 -18.30 2.25
CA ASP A 94 -9.47 -17.74 1.25
C ASP A 94 -9.25 -16.22 1.01
N GLY A 95 -8.33 -15.61 1.76
CA GLY A 95 -7.98 -14.20 1.66
C GLY A 95 -7.04 -13.89 0.48
N PRO A 96 -6.77 -12.60 0.25
CA PRO A 96 -5.87 -12.20 -0.82
C PRO A 96 -4.41 -12.58 -0.53
N THR A 97 -3.67 -12.90 -1.59
CA THR A 97 -2.24 -13.25 -1.53
C THR A 97 -1.31 -12.06 -1.26
N TRP A 98 -1.85 -10.85 -1.23
CA TRP A 98 -1.15 -9.62 -0.91
C TRP A 98 -2.12 -8.57 -0.36
N GLY A 99 -1.61 -7.51 0.24
CA GLY A 99 -2.41 -6.31 0.52
C GLY A 99 -1.62 -5.28 1.30
N TRP A 100 -2.17 -4.08 1.44
CA TRP A 100 -1.57 -3.04 2.26
C TRP A 100 -1.77 -3.35 3.74
N LYS A 101 -0.74 -3.04 4.52
CA LYS A 101 -0.74 -3.13 5.98
C LYS A 101 -0.11 -1.87 6.55
N GLU A 102 -0.84 -1.21 7.45
CA GLU A 102 -0.36 -0.10 8.28
C GLU A 102 0.64 -0.59 9.34
#